data_AF-A0A9P0K2H8-F1
#
_entry.id   AF-A0A9P0K2H8-F1
#
_cell.length_a   1.000
_cell.length_b   1.000
_cell.length_c   1.000
_cell.angle_alpha   90.00
_cell.angle_beta   90.00
_cell.angle_gamma   90.00
#
_symmetry.space_group_name_H-M   'P 1'
#
loop_
_entity.id
_entity.type
_entity.pdbx_description
1 polymer ?
#
loop_
_entity_poly.entity_id
_entity_poly.type
_entity_poly.pdbx_seq_one_letter_code
_entity_poly.pdbx_strand_id
1 'polypeptide(L)'
;MRRAATFCAGLAFNQGEPAIALEILTSAKNQNYTTVRNLKVAALAEVGRVENAIPVLKNILSEDIAGPNKHTFNKEVIERVKNAITELDNAEIALEFNRIEQQLQNEGHIIDSTLDEQLCSEIQKPPIMNNRQGQMTRFRRPQQFQTRRFPSKGYGSRERPGLDELV
;
A
#
# COMPACT_ATOMS: atom_id res chain seq x y z
N MET A 1 -3.62 5.35 -10.22
CA MET A 1 -2.46 6.26 -10.05
C MET A 1 -1.28 5.66 -9.31
N ARG A 2 -1.46 4.88 -8.21
CA ARG A 2 -0.34 4.26 -7.45
C ARG A 2 0.72 3.60 -8.36
N ARG A 3 0.34 2.58 -9.15
CA ARG A 3 1.27 1.82 -10.00
C ARG A 3 2.08 2.73 -10.94
N ALA A 4 1.44 3.67 -11.61
CA ALA A 4 2.11 4.61 -12.52
C ALA A 4 3.13 5.49 -11.79
N ALA A 5 2.77 6.04 -10.63
CA ALA A 5 3.68 6.87 -9.83
C ALA A 5 4.87 6.07 -9.31
N THR A 6 4.63 4.86 -8.77
CA THR A 6 5.72 3.99 -8.30
C THR A 6 6.62 3.51 -9.43
N PHE A 7 6.05 3.22 -10.60
CA PHE A 7 6.85 2.84 -11.78
C PHE A 7 7.72 4.00 -12.27
N CYS A 8 7.16 5.21 -12.34
CA CYS A 8 7.91 6.42 -12.68
C CYS A 8 9.04 6.69 -11.68
N ALA A 9 8.77 6.54 -10.37
CA ALA A 9 9.81 6.62 -9.35
C ALA A 9 10.87 5.53 -9.51
N GLY A 10 10.48 4.30 -9.88
CA GLY A 10 11.40 3.20 -10.13
C GLY A 10 12.32 3.47 -11.32
N LEU A 11 11.80 4.08 -12.39
CA LEU A 11 12.61 4.52 -13.52
C LEU A 11 13.62 5.60 -13.11
N ALA A 12 13.20 6.60 -12.33
CA ALA A 12 14.11 7.65 -11.84
C ALA A 12 15.21 7.05 -10.95
N PHE A 13 14.84 6.13 -10.06
CA PHE A 13 15.78 5.41 -9.21
C PHE A 13 16.79 4.61 -10.04
N ASN A 14 16.35 3.87 -11.06
CA ASN A 14 17.22 3.10 -11.95
C ASN A 14 18.11 3.97 -12.84
N GLN A 15 17.76 5.24 -13.06
CA GLN A 15 18.58 6.23 -13.77
C GLN A 15 19.65 6.90 -12.88
N GLY A 16 19.75 6.51 -11.60
CA GLY A 16 20.69 7.12 -10.66
C GLY A 16 20.19 8.42 -10.04
N GLU A 17 18.87 8.69 -10.09
CA GLU A 17 18.24 9.88 -9.51
C GLU A 17 17.31 9.52 -8.32
N PRO A 18 17.85 8.95 -7.22
CA PRO A 18 17.05 8.47 -6.10
C PRO A 18 16.36 9.60 -5.34
N ALA A 19 16.90 10.83 -5.37
CA ALA A 19 16.25 12.00 -4.77
C ALA A 19 14.94 12.35 -5.48
N ILE A 20 14.91 12.31 -6.82
CA ILE A 20 13.70 12.55 -7.61
C ILE A 20 12.68 11.43 -7.36
N ALA A 21 13.15 10.17 -7.31
CA ALA A 21 12.28 9.05 -6.95
C ALA A 21 11.59 9.28 -5.60
N LEU A 22 12.32 9.78 -4.61
CA LEU A 22 11.79 10.05 -3.28
C LEU A 22 10.70 11.15 -3.30
N GLU A 23 10.88 12.23 -4.06
CA GLU A 23 9.87 13.29 -4.23
C GLU A 23 8.58 12.80 -4.90
N ILE A 24 8.72 11.93 -5.91
CA ILE A 24 7.56 11.29 -6.56
C ILE A 24 6.85 10.39 -5.55
N LEU A 25 7.61 9.63 -4.76
CA LEU A 25 7.06 8.71 -3.78
C LEU A 25 6.36 9.43 -2.64
N THR A 26 6.91 10.50 -2.07
CA THR A 26 6.27 11.27 -0.98
C THR A 26 4.95 11.90 -1.41
N SER A 27 4.81 12.25 -2.68
CA SER A 27 3.58 12.78 -3.28
C SER A 27 2.47 11.71 -3.48
N ALA A 28 2.80 10.42 -3.36
CA ALA A 28 1.84 9.34 -3.54
C ALA A 28 0.89 9.20 -2.33
N LYS A 29 -0.42 9.07 -2.57
CA LYS A 29 -1.42 8.87 -1.48
C LYS A 29 -1.26 7.54 -0.72
N ASN A 30 -0.60 6.57 -1.33
CA ASN A 30 -0.64 5.15 -0.92
C ASN A 30 0.74 4.67 -0.43
N GLN A 31 1.29 5.32 0.59
CA GLN A 31 2.65 5.11 1.11
C GLN A 31 2.91 3.69 1.62
N ASN A 32 1.88 3.01 2.13
CA ASN A 32 2.05 1.73 2.82
C ASN A 32 2.09 0.51 1.90
N TYR A 33 1.85 0.68 0.59
CA TYR A 33 1.91 -0.43 -0.36
C TYR A 33 3.34 -0.98 -0.45
N THR A 34 3.48 -2.30 -0.52
CA THR A 34 4.77 -3.01 -0.56
C THR A 34 5.76 -2.39 -1.54
N THR A 35 5.38 -2.20 -2.81
CA THR A 35 6.27 -1.62 -3.83
C THR A 35 6.67 -0.17 -3.55
N VAL A 36 5.76 0.62 -2.97
CA VAL A 36 6.02 2.03 -2.62
C VAL A 36 6.99 2.09 -1.43
N ARG A 37 6.73 1.27 -0.41
CA ARG A 37 7.52 1.19 0.81
C ARG A 37 8.94 0.70 0.52
N ASN A 38 9.08 -0.37 -0.28
CA ASN A 38 10.37 -0.92 -0.70
C ASN A 38 11.20 0.11 -1.47
N LEU A 39 10.61 0.72 -2.50
CA LEU A 39 11.32 1.72 -3.30
C LEU A 39 11.68 2.97 -2.48
N LYS A 40 10.83 3.37 -1.53
CA LYS A 40 11.13 4.49 -0.62
C LYS A 40 12.31 4.20 0.29
N VAL A 41 12.36 3.00 0.86
CA VAL A 41 13.47 2.56 1.73
C VAL A 41 14.77 2.48 0.91
N ALA A 42 14.72 1.93 -0.30
CA ALA A 42 15.87 1.90 -1.21
C ALA A 42 16.35 3.31 -1.57
N ALA A 43 15.44 4.22 -1.92
CA ALA A 43 15.78 5.61 -2.23
C ALA A 43 16.37 6.36 -1.01
N LEU A 44 15.84 6.12 0.19
CA LEU A 44 16.40 6.70 1.42
C LEU A 44 17.83 6.23 1.69
N ALA A 45 18.13 4.96 1.39
CA ALA A 45 19.48 4.41 1.52
C ALA A 45 20.46 5.06 0.53
N GLU A 46 20.11 5.14 -0.76
CA GLU A 46 20.98 5.73 -1.80
C GLU A 46 21.22 7.24 -1.61
N VAL A 47 20.27 7.97 -1.02
CA VAL A 47 20.43 9.41 -0.72
C VAL A 47 21.23 9.64 0.58
N GLY A 48 21.63 8.57 1.28
CA GLY A 48 22.37 8.66 2.55
C GLY A 48 21.50 9.08 3.74
N ARG A 49 20.17 8.94 3.64
CA ARG A 49 19.21 9.28 4.69
C ARG A 49 18.68 8.02 5.39
N VAL A 50 19.58 7.11 5.73
CA VAL A 50 19.23 5.77 6.25
C VAL A 50 18.49 5.83 7.59
N GLU A 51 18.76 6.84 8.41
CA GLU A 51 18.03 7.11 9.67
C GLU A 51 16.52 7.17 9.46
N ASN A 52 16.07 7.74 8.35
CA ASN A 52 14.65 7.85 8.01
C ASN A 52 14.06 6.53 7.49
N ALA A 53 14.89 5.57 7.09
CA ALA A 53 14.45 4.23 6.69
C ALA A 53 14.12 3.36 7.91
N ILE A 54 14.82 3.52 9.03
CA ILE A 54 14.63 2.72 10.25
C ILE A 54 13.18 2.76 10.77
N PRO A 55 12.51 3.92 10.92
CA PRO A 55 11.11 3.96 11.34
C PRO A 55 10.17 3.22 10.36
N VAL A 56 10.47 3.24 9.06
CA VAL A 56 9.67 2.55 8.04
C VAL A 56 9.76 1.04 8.19
N LEU A 57 10.96 0.52 8.49
CA LEU A 57 11.19 -0.90 8.77
C LEU A 57 10.47 -1.33 10.06
N LYS A 58 10.64 -0.55 11.15
CA LYS A 58 9.99 -0.82 12.44
C LYS A 58 8.46 -0.82 12.39
N ASN A 59 7.88 0.04 11.56
CA ASN A 59 6.42 0.11 11.44
C ASN A 59 5.82 -1.22 10.97
N ILE A 60 6.53 -2.01 10.15
CA ILE A 60 6.05 -3.35 9.74
C ILE A 60 6.00 -4.32 10.92
N LEU A 61 7.03 -4.32 11.76
CA LEU A 61 7.09 -5.20 12.93
C LEU A 61 6.03 -4.85 13.99
N SER A 62 5.49 -3.62 13.94
CA SER A 62 4.41 -3.17 14.83
C SER A 62 3.02 -3.51 14.29
N GLU A 63 2.91 -3.78 12.98
CA GLU A 63 1.65 -4.09 12.30
C GLU A 63 1.35 -5.60 12.43
N ASP A 64 0.46 -5.97 13.35
CA ASP A 64 0.01 -7.36 13.54
C ASP A 64 -0.95 -7.80 12.42
N ILE A 65 -0.38 -8.03 11.23
CA ILE A 65 -1.11 -8.47 10.03
C ILE A 65 -0.66 -9.87 9.66
N ALA A 66 -1.42 -10.86 10.11
CA ALA A 66 -1.22 -12.26 9.76
C ALA A 66 -1.73 -12.61 8.34
N GLY A 67 -1.14 -13.64 7.75
CA GLY A 67 -1.62 -14.26 6.51
C GLY A 67 -1.10 -13.62 5.20
N PRO A 68 -1.82 -13.76 4.08
CA PRO A 68 -1.32 -13.42 2.74
C PRO A 68 -1.13 -11.91 2.49
N ASN A 69 -1.65 -11.06 3.37
CA ASN A 69 -1.54 -9.60 3.29
C ASN A 69 -0.38 -9.02 4.10
N LYS A 70 0.49 -9.89 4.60
CA LYS A 70 1.67 -9.49 5.35
C LYS A 70 2.53 -8.53 4.54
N HIS A 71 2.95 -7.45 5.18
CA HIS A 71 3.84 -6.48 4.55
C HIS A 71 5.25 -7.03 4.46
N THR A 72 5.92 -6.84 3.34
CA THR A 72 7.23 -7.47 3.11
C THR A 72 8.22 -6.50 2.50
N PHE A 73 9.50 -6.84 2.65
CA PHE A 73 10.61 -6.19 1.98
C PHE A 73 11.30 -7.16 1.02
N ASN A 74 11.74 -6.64 -0.12
CA ASN A 74 12.62 -7.34 -1.04
C ASN A 74 14.00 -7.48 -0.39
N LYS A 75 14.62 -8.65 -0.51
CA LYS A 75 15.95 -8.91 0.04
C LYS A 75 17.00 -7.88 -0.41
N GLU A 76 17.00 -7.53 -1.69
CA GLU A 76 17.91 -6.52 -2.25
C GLU A 76 17.76 -5.14 -1.59
N VAL A 77 16.57 -4.78 -1.11
CA VAL A 77 16.33 -3.48 -0.45
C VAL A 77 16.96 -3.47 0.93
N ILE A 78 16.83 -4.57 1.68
CA ILE A 78 17.47 -4.74 3.00
C ILE A 78 18.99 -4.73 2.86
N GLU A 79 19.54 -5.40 1.84
CA GLU A 79 20.98 -5.40 1.56
C GLU A 79 21.49 -4.00 1.21
N ARG A 80 20.76 -3.22 0.40
CA ARG A 80 21.13 -1.81 0.12
C ARG A 80 21.16 -0.95 1.39
N VAL A 81 20.16 -1.09 2.26
CA VAL A 81 20.14 -0.35 3.54
C VAL A 81 21.33 -0.75 4.39
N LYS A 82 21.67 -2.03 4.47
CA LYS A 82 22.83 -2.54 5.20
C LYS A 82 24.13 -1.91 4.70
N ASN A 83 24.33 -1.87 3.38
CA ASN A 83 25.50 -1.25 2.78
C ASN A 83 25.59 0.25 3.12
N ALA A 84 24.48 0.98 2.99
CA ALA A 84 24.44 2.40 3.33
C ALA A 84 24.73 2.68 4.82
N ILE A 85 24.35 1.77 5.72
CA ILE A 85 24.70 1.88 7.14
C ILE A 85 26.19 1.64 7.38
N THR A 86 26.77 0.66 6.68
CA THR A 86 28.22 0.39 6.80
C THR A 86 29.06 1.56 6.31
N GLU A 87 28.57 2.32 5.32
CA GLU A 87 29.23 3.53 4.82
C GLU A 87 29.12 4.72 5.78
N LEU A 88 28.03 4.82 6.55
CA LEU A 88 27.79 5.90 7.50
C LEU A 88 28.68 5.80 8.77
N ASP A 89 29.24 4.62 9.06
CA ASP A 89 30.07 4.30 10.23
C ASP A 89 29.44 4.70 11.58
N ASN A 90 28.10 4.59 11.69
CA ASN A 90 27.38 4.87 12.92
C ASN A 90 26.98 3.57 13.63
N ALA A 91 27.68 3.27 14.72
CA ALA A 91 27.49 2.04 15.50
C ALA A 91 26.09 1.88 16.10
N GLU A 92 25.43 2.98 16.49
CA GLU A 92 24.10 2.93 17.11
C GLU A 92 23.05 2.48 16.09
N ILE A 93 23.06 3.11 14.90
CA ILE A 93 22.15 2.78 13.79
C ILE A 93 22.41 1.36 13.30
N ALA A 94 23.68 0.95 13.20
CA ALA A 94 24.04 -0.40 12.79
C ALA A 94 23.50 -1.47 13.74
N LEU A 95 23.64 -1.26 15.05
CA LEU A 95 23.11 -2.17 16.06
C LEU A 95 21.58 -2.23 16.02
N GLU A 96 20.92 -1.08 15.87
CA GLU A 96 19.48 -0.99 15.74
C GLU A 96 18.96 -1.71 14.49
N PHE A 97 19.58 -1.49 13.33
CA PHE A 97 19.23 -2.15 12.09
C PHE A 97 19.43 -3.67 12.18
N ASN A 98 20.53 -4.15 12.75
CA ASN A 98 20.77 -5.58 12.91
C ASN A 98 19.67 -6.27 13.74
N ARG A 99 19.15 -5.61 14.79
CA ARG A 99 18.02 -6.13 15.57
C ARG A 99 16.75 -6.21 14.71
N ILE A 100 16.48 -5.17 13.91
CA ILE A 100 15.32 -5.11 13.02
C ILE A 100 15.43 -6.15 11.90
N GLU A 101 16.60 -6.30 11.28
CA GLU A 101 16.87 -7.29 10.22
C GLU A 101 16.57 -8.71 10.74
N GLN A 102 17.07 -9.06 11.92
CA GLN A 102 16.81 -10.35 12.55
C GLN A 102 15.32 -10.57 12.83
N GLN A 103 14.61 -9.56 13.34
CA GLN A 103 13.16 -9.64 13.58
C GLN A 103 12.38 -9.84 12.28
N LEU A 104 12.67 -9.02 11.25
CA LEU A 104 12.05 -9.15 9.92
C LEU A 104 12.31 -10.54 9.33
N GLN A 105 13.50 -11.09 9.51
CA GLN A 105 13.82 -12.43 9.00
C GLN A 105 13.09 -13.54 9.77
N ASN A 106 13.10 -13.48 11.12
CA ASN A 106 12.46 -14.48 11.98
C ASN A 106 10.95 -14.53 11.77
N GLU A 107 10.33 -13.36 11.64
CA GLU A 107 8.90 -13.28 11.39
C GLU A 107 8.59 -13.66 9.95
N GLY A 108 9.52 -13.51 8.99
CA GLY A 108 9.35 -13.86 7.58
C GLY A 108 8.80 -12.71 6.73
N HIS A 109 9.26 -11.49 6.97
CA HIS A 109 8.92 -10.28 6.21
C HIS A 109 9.86 -10.04 5.01
N ILE A 110 10.87 -10.88 4.79
CA ILE A 110 11.83 -10.74 3.69
C ILE A 110 11.46 -11.73 2.57
N ILE A 111 11.38 -11.25 1.33
CA ILE A 111 11.10 -12.06 0.13
C ILE A 111 12.29 -11.97 -0.83
N ASP A 112 12.60 -13.09 -1.50
CA ASP A 112 13.67 -13.20 -2.50
C ASP A 112 13.34 -12.59 -3.89
N SER A 113 12.10 -12.15 -4.14
CA SER A 113 11.72 -11.46 -5.38
C SER A 113 12.45 -10.12 -5.50
N THR A 114 12.73 -9.65 -6.71
CA THR A 114 13.32 -8.32 -6.92
C THR A 114 12.25 -7.23 -6.98
N LEU A 115 12.64 -5.99 -6.73
CA LEU A 115 11.78 -4.82 -6.81
C LEU A 115 11.30 -4.59 -8.25
N ASP A 116 12.19 -4.77 -9.22
CA ASP A 116 11.86 -4.65 -10.64
C ASP A 116 10.82 -5.70 -11.07
N GLU A 117 10.93 -6.94 -10.60
CA GLU A 117 9.92 -7.98 -10.85
C GLU A 117 8.55 -7.55 -10.29
N GLN A 118 8.52 -7.01 -9.07
CA GLN A 118 7.27 -6.53 -8.46
C GLN A 118 6.69 -5.30 -9.18
N LEU A 119 7.53 -4.39 -9.68
CA LEU A 119 7.11 -3.19 -10.41
C LEU A 119 6.58 -3.54 -11.80
N CYS A 120 7.25 -4.45 -12.51
CA CYS A 120 6.92 -4.91 -13.86
C CYS A 120 5.85 -6.02 -13.89
N SER A 121 5.43 -6.53 -12.72
CA SER A 121 4.34 -7.50 -12.62
C SER A 121 3.04 -6.99 -13.27
N GLU A 122 2.30 -7.92 -13.90
CA GLU A 122 1.04 -7.60 -14.56
C GLU A 122 0.04 -6.94 -13.58
N ILE A 123 -0.64 -5.90 -14.08
CA ILE A 123 -1.67 -5.21 -13.29
C ILE A 123 -2.90 -6.10 -13.21
N GLN A 124 -3.05 -6.77 -12.06
CA GLN A 124 -4.23 -7.53 -11.72
C GLN A 124 -5.47 -6.62 -11.71
N LYS A 125 -6.52 -7.03 -12.43
CA LYS A 125 -7.82 -6.34 -12.37
C LYS A 125 -8.39 -6.55 -10.96
N PRO A 126 -8.87 -5.49 -10.30
CA PRO A 126 -9.54 -5.67 -9.01
C PRO A 126 -10.72 -6.63 -9.22
N PRO A 127 -10.98 -7.54 -8.26
CA PRO A 127 -12.13 -8.43 -8.36
C PRO A 127 -13.37 -7.56 -8.55
N ILE A 128 -14.16 -7.84 -9.59
CA ILE A 128 -15.43 -7.16 -9.82
C ILE A 128 -16.33 -7.58 -8.67
N MET A 129 -16.46 -6.73 -7.66
CA MET A 129 -17.44 -6.91 -6.59
C MET A 129 -18.83 -6.77 -7.22
N ASN A 130 -19.41 -7.88 -7.65
CA ASN A 130 -20.81 -7.95 -8.03
C ASN A 130 -21.63 -7.68 -6.76
N ASN A 131 -21.94 -6.40 -6.52
CA ASN A 131 -22.81 -5.92 -5.43
C ASN A 131 -24.27 -6.43 -5.54
N ARG A 132 -24.55 -7.43 -6.39
CA ARG A 132 -25.89 -8.00 -6.61
C ARG A 132 -26.27 -9.11 -5.62
N GLN A 133 -25.41 -9.52 -4.70
CA GLN A 133 -25.73 -10.56 -3.70
C GLN A 133 -25.97 -10.01 -2.28
N GLY A 134 -26.43 -8.76 -2.16
CA GLY A 134 -26.79 -8.12 -0.90
C GLY A 134 -28.28 -8.12 -0.52
N GLN A 135 -29.10 -9.04 -1.04
CA GLN A 135 -30.56 -9.04 -0.77
C GLN A 135 -31.18 -10.39 -0.36
N MET A 136 -30.42 -11.35 0.18
CA MET A 136 -31.02 -12.61 0.67
C MET A 136 -30.47 -13.13 2.01
N THR A 137 -30.18 -12.25 2.97
CA THR A 137 -30.03 -12.68 4.38
C THR A 137 -30.44 -11.57 5.33
N ARG A 138 -31.70 -11.11 5.24
CA ARG A 138 -32.36 -10.44 6.36
C ARG A 138 -33.36 -11.39 7.00
N PHE A 139 -32.91 -12.03 8.08
CA PHE A 139 -33.70 -12.43 9.24
C PHE A 139 -35.15 -12.85 8.99
N ARG A 140 -35.41 -14.17 9.12
CA ARG A 140 -36.70 -14.66 9.63
C ARG A 140 -36.94 -14.04 11.02
N ARG A 141 -37.57 -12.87 11.06
CA ARG A 141 -38.30 -12.39 12.24
C ARG A 141 -39.68 -13.06 12.21
N PRO A 142 -40.13 -13.74 13.28
CA PRO A 142 -41.52 -14.16 13.36
C PRO A 142 -42.42 -12.93 13.33
N GLN A 143 -43.49 -13.01 12.53
CA GLN A 143 -44.58 -12.05 12.53
C GLN A 143 -45.02 -11.77 13.96
N GLN A 144 -45.14 -10.51 14.33
CA GLN A 144 -46.16 -10.08 15.30
C GLN A 144 -46.41 -8.56 15.21
N PHE A 145 -47.69 -8.25 14.97
CA PHE A 145 -48.44 -7.02 15.28
C PHE A 145 -48.28 -5.72 14.46
N GLN A 146 -49.42 -5.39 13.85
CA GLN A 146 -50.11 -4.08 13.81
C GLN A 146 -49.64 -3.00 12.83
N THR A 147 -50.29 -3.03 11.66
CA THR A 147 -51.03 -1.91 11.06
C THR A 147 -50.88 -0.54 11.73
N ARG A 148 -50.04 0.34 11.16
CA ARG A 148 -50.37 1.76 10.96
C ARG A 148 -49.83 2.22 9.62
N ARG A 149 -50.74 2.35 8.65
CA ARG A 149 -50.49 2.99 7.35
C ARG A 149 -50.24 4.47 7.59
N PHE A 150 -49.01 4.92 7.36
CA PHE A 150 -48.72 6.34 7.11
C PHE A 150 -48.67 6.55 5.59
N PRO A 151 -49.38 7.53 5.03
CA PRO A 151 -49.34 7.80 3.59
C PRO A 151 -47.96 8.37 3.24
N SER A 152 -47.24 7.65 2.39
CA SER A 152 -46.01 8.10 1.74
C SER A 152 -46.33 9.28 0.83
N LYS A 153 -45.86 10.48 1.21
CA LYS A 153 -45.76 11.62 0.29
C LYS A 153 -44.69 11.26 -0.73
N GLY A 154 -45.13 10.90 -1.93
CA GLY A 154 -44.26 10.66 -3.07
C GLY A 154 -43.45 11.91 -3.38
N TYR A 155 -42.14 11.85 -3.14
CA TYR A 155 -41.20 12.69 -3.86
C TYR A 155 -41.01 12.05 -5.23
N GLY A 156 -41.75 12.56 -6.21
CA GLY A 156 -41.55 12.23 -7.61
C GLY A 156 -40.11 12.50 -8.03
N SER A 157 -39.60 11.64 -8.91
CA SER A 157 -38.42 11.93 -9.72
C SER A 157 -38.52 13.35 -10.25
N ARG A 158 -37.65 14.23 -9.77
CA ARG A 158 -37.31 15.43 -10.53
C ARG A 158 -36.50 14.94 -11.71
N GLU A 159 -37.18 14.71 -12.83
CA GLU A 159 -36.55 14.75 -14.15
C GLU A 159 -35.66 15.99 -14.18
N ARG A 160 -34.37 15.77 -14.43
CA ARG A 160 -33.42 16.87 -14.59
C ARG A 160 -33.74 17.50 -15.95
N PRO A 161 -34.20 18.76 -16.01
CA PRO A 161 -34.46 19.40 -17.28
C PRO A 161 -33.15 19.50 -18.08
N GLY A 162 -33.18 19.10 -19.35
CA GLY A 162 -32.07 19.26 -20.30
C GLY A 162 -31.36 17.99 -20.77
N LEU A 163 -31.85 16.78 -20.46
CA LEU A 163 -31.27 15.54 -21.00
C LEU A 163 -31.96 15.06 -22.30
N ASP A 164 -33.19 15.50 -22.56
CA ASP A 164 -33.95 15.11 -23.76
C ASP A 164 -33.59 15.92 -25.02
N GLU A 165 -32.78 16.98 -24.89
CA GLU A 165 -32.37 17.84 -26.02
C GLU A 165 -31.05 17.40 -26.68
N LEU A 166 -30.48 16.25 -26.27
CA LEU A 166 -29.18 15.75 -26.74
C LEU A 166 -29.27 14.44 -27.54
N VAL A 167 -30.46 14.07 -28.02
CA VAL A 167 -30.65 12.94 -28.94
C VAL A 167 -31.18 13.43 -30.28
#